data_AF-A0AB36W2T6-F1
#
_entry.id   AF-A0AB36W2T6-F1
#
_cell.length_a   1.000
_cell.length_b   1.000
_cell.length_c   1.000
_cell.angle_alpha   90.00
_cell.angle_beta   90.00
_cell.angle_gamma   90.00
#
_symmetry.space_group_name_H-M   'P 1'
#
loop_
_entity.id
_entity.type
_entity.pdbx_description
1 polymer ?
#
loop_
_entity_poly.entity_id
_entity_poly.type
_entity_poly.pdbx_seq_one_letter_code
_entity_poly.pdbx_strand_id
1 'polypeptide(L)'
;MSNLTPLFNECVEIVTKELGSSIKIVHSKQDIPPYFIQDTFIKECSQLYLNLVNLASFISQIKPYYLQVNDEFSKTRTNSSHLSLEEKNRIDEEFKIKIQQVFEKLKFLQSYQRKQTEATEPKQKKGFISSLFGIGDMSPEQLYFVTIATHRTSVLKFLHETATTVSKSFESIQRKRYNREKQLSLLNFQNIDDDLNEDGDPFQNTYQIDLIEDESTTSGQDFFQLSQEQLQELKEENQELLDRKTNQLKQVEKLHHSMVDIINLQSEISTHLQTQSEQINLLIENQDQVDQDLRSGNQTLRKATHRNKRGSNFIVTICVVLGFTILILDYIVW
;
A
#
# COMPACT_ATOMS: atom_id res chain seq x y z
N MET A 1 30.35 7.37 -15.46
CA MET A 1 31.09 8.12 -14.42
C MET A 1 32.27 7.28 -13.99
N SER A 2 33.49 7.82 -14.07
CA SER A 2 34.73 7.08 -13.76
C SER A 2 34.73 6.67 -12.29
N ASN A 3 35.10 5.42 -12.00
CA ASN A 3 35.20 4.90 -10.64
C ASN A 3 36.40 5.59 -9.97
N LEU A 4 36.13 6.57 -9.09
CA LEU A 4 37.15 7.37 -8.38
C LEU A 4 37.63 6.70 -7.08
N THR A 5 37.01 5.57 -6.71
CA THR A 5 37.34 4.73 -5.56
C THR A 5 38.83 4.34 -5.46
N PRO A 6 39.54 3.93 -6.54
CA PRO A 6 40.96 3.58 -6.43
C PRO A 6 41.85 4.80 -6.14
N LEU A 7 41.54 5.95 -6.76
CA LEU A 7 42.28 7.19 -6.56
C LEU A 7 42.07 7.75 -5.14
N PHE A 8 40.87 7.59 -4.59
CA PHE A 8 40.59 7.90 -3.19
C PHE A 8 41.41 7.03 -2.24
N ASN A 9 41.48 5.71 -2.48
CA ASN A 9 42.27 4.82 -1.63
C ASN A 9 43.77 5.13 -1.69
N GLU A 10 44.29 5.48 -2.86
CA GLU A 10 45.69 5.90 -3.01
C GLU A 10 45.99 7.20 -2.27
N CYS A 11 45.08 8.19 -2.33
CA CYS A 11 45.19 9.40 -1.52
C CYS A 11 45.12 9.12 -0.01
N VAL A 12 44.28 8.17 0.42
CA VAL A 12 44.18 7.77 1.83
C VAL A 12 45.45 7.07 2.29
N GLU A 13 46.05 6.20 1.48
CA GLU A 13 47.34 5.55 1.78
C GLU A 13 48.49 6.57 1.90
N ILE A 14 48.56 7.53 0.99
CA ILE A 14 49.58 8.59 1.03
C ILE A 14 49.42 9.44 2.30
N VAL A 15 48.19 9.85 2.62
CA VAL A 15 47.90 10.66 3.81
C VAL A 15 48.15 9.87 5.11
N THR A 16 47.79 8.58 5.17
CA THR A 16 48.07 7.75 6.35
C THR A 16 49.56 7.45 6.52
N LYS A 17 50.32 7.36 5.43
CA LYS A 17 51.78 7.20 5.46
C LYS A 17 52.49 8.49 5.91
N GLU A 18 51.99 9.65 5.54
CA GLU A 18 52.50 10.98 5.93
C GLU A 18 52.11 11.38 7.36
N LEU A 19 50.88 11.08 7.81
CA LEU A 19 50.37 11.43 9.16
C LEU A 19 50.46 10.31 10.20
N GLY A 20 50.96 9.13 9.84
CA GLY A 20 50.91 7.89 10.63
C GLY A 20 51.58 7.92 12.01
N SER A 21 52.41 8.92 12.31
CA SER A 21 53.04 9.09 13.63
C SER A 21 52.32 10.09 14.54
N SER A 22 51.31 10.84 14.07
CA SER A 22 50.64 11.86 14.88
C SER A 22 49.12 11.67 15.04
N ILE A 23 48.49 10.75 14.30
CA ILE A 23 47.11 10.35 14.57
C ILE A 23 47.13 9.04 15.34
N LYS A 24 47.04 9.12 16.67
CA LYS A 24 46.45 8.02 17.43
C LYS A 24 45.04 7.87 16.90
N ILE A 25 44.80 6.85 16.08
CA ILE A 25 43.45 6.37 15.82
C ILE A 25 42.96 5.96 17.21
N VAL A 26 42.19 6.85 17.83
CA VAL A 26 41.31 6.46 18.92
C VAL A 26 40.36 5.51 18.23
N HIS A 27 40.70 4.22 18.23
CA HIS A 27 39.69 3.18 18.23
C HIS A 27 38.91 3.42 19.51
N SER A 28 38.00 4.40 19.47
CA SER A 28 36.88 4.41 20.38
C SER A 28 36.30 3.05 20.14
N LYS A 29 36.46 2.14 21.11
CA LYS A 29 35.54 1.03 21.26
C LYS A 29 34.17 1.62 20.95
N GLN A 30 33.47 1.04 19.99
CA GLN A 30 32.13 1.44 19.63
C GLN A 30 31.26 1.19 20.86
N ASP A 31 31.33 2.08 21.84
CA ASP A 31 30.24 2.34 22.74
C ASP A 31 29.17 2.86 21.80
N ILE A 32 28.24 1.96 21.49
CA ILE A 32 27.00 2.28 20.77
C ILE A 32 26.53 3.61 21.36
N PRO A 33 26.39 4.68 20.55
CA PRO A 33 25.97 5.96 21.10
C PRO A 33 24.69 5.73 21.91
N PRO A 34 24.55 6.33 23.11
CA PRO A 34 23.50 5.99 24.09
C PRO A 34 22.07 6.18 23.56
N TYR A 35 21.94 6.78 22.37
CA TYR A 35 20.71 7.11 21.67
C TYR A 35 20.28 6.03 20.67
N PHE A 36 21.05 4.96 20.49
CA PHE A 36 20.73 3.89 19.53
C PHE A 36 19.48 3.12 19.99
N ILE A 37 18.36 3.39 19.33
CA ILE A 37 17.13 2.63 19.55
C ILE A 37 17.30 1.22 18.99
N GLN A 38 17.41 0.23 19.87
CA GLN A 38 17.38 -1.18 19.52
C GLN A 38 15.94 -1.70 19.69
N ASP A 39 15.17 -1.72 18.62
CA ASP A 39 13.76 -2.12 18.67
C ASP A 39 13.39 -3.24 17.69
N THR A 40 12.28 -3.92 17.99
CA THR A 40 11.72 -5.02 17.18
C THR A 40 10.96 -4.49 15.95
N PHE A 41 10.81 -3.17 15.79
CA PHE A 41 9.99 -2.55 14.75
C PHE A 41 10.32 -3.04 13.33
N ILE A 42 11.61 -3.02 12.96
CA ILE A 42 12.04 -3.45 11.62
C ILE A 42 11.79 -4.95 11.42
N LYS A 43 11.98 -5.77 12.46
CA LYS A 43 11.69 -7.21 12.42
C LYS A 43 10.20 -7.46 12.23
N GLU A 44 9.34 -6.71 12.92
CA GLU A 44 7.89 -6.82 12.76
C GLU A 44 7.41 -6.34 11.39
N CYS A 45 7.99 -5.26 10.87
CA CYS A 45 7.75 -4.77 9.50
C CYS A 45 8.13 -5.81 8.45
N SER A 46 9.30 -6.46 8.60
CA SER A 46 9.73 -7.54 7.73
C SER A 46 8.79 -8.75 7.79
N GLN A 47 8.35 -9.14 8.98
CA GLN A 47 7.37 -10.23 9.14
C GLN A 47 6.02 -9.87 8.48
N LEU A 48 5.56 -8.62 8.61
CA LEU A 48 4.33 -8.16 7.98
C LEU A 48 4.46 -8.16 6.45
N TYR A 49 5.61 -7.76 5.92
CA TYR A 49 5.92 -7.86 4.49
C TYR A 49 5.86 -9.30 3.98
N LEU A 50 6.48 -10.25 4.69
CA LEU A 50 6.43 -11.67 4.32
C LEU A 50 4.99 -12.20 4.31
N ASN A 51 4.17 -11.81 5.30
CA ASN A 51 2.77 -12.16 5.34
C ASN A 51 2.00 -11.61 4.12
N LEU A 52 2.28 -10.36 3.72
CA LEU A 52 1.68 -9.75 2.52
C LEU A 52 2.10 -10.46 1.23
N VAL A 53 3.38 -10.84 1.11
CA VAL A 53 3.88 -11.60 -0.05
C VAL A 53 3.22 -12.98 -0.12
N ASN A 54 3.09 -13.66 1.01
CA ASN A 54 2.38 -14.94 1.09
C ASN A 54 0.90 -14.78 0.71
N LEU A 55 0.25 -13.71 1.14
CA LEU A 55 -1.14 -13.40 0.78
C LEU A 55 -1.27 -13.14 -0.74
N ALA A 56 -0.35 -12.39 -1.34
CA ALA A 56 -0.32 -12.14 -2.77
C ALA A 56 -0.11 -13.43 -3.59
N SER A 57 0.82 -14.29 -3.15
CA SER A 57 1.03 -15.61 -3.75
C SER A 57 -0.21 -16.48 -3.64
N PHE A 58 -0.86 -16.49 -2.47
CA PHE A 58 -2.12 -17.20 -2.27
C PHE A 58 -3.20 -16.73 -3.24
N ILE A 59 -3.41 -15.41 -3.40
CA ILE A 59 -4.36 -14.85 -4.38
C ILE A 59 -4.07 -15.39 -5.78
N SER A 60 -2.80 -15.38 -6.20
CA SER A 60 -2.41 -15.85 -7.54
C SER A 60 -2.71 -17.34 -7.74
N GLN A 61 -2.53 -18.16 -6.70
CA GLN A 61 -2.79 -19.59 -6.74
C GLN A 61 -4.30 -19.91 -6.74
N ILE A 62 -5.09 -19.17 -5.96
CA ILE A 62 -6.55 -19.42 -5.89
C ILE A 62 -7.31 -18.86 -7.08
N LYS A 63 -6.79 -17.81 -7.74
CA LYS A 63 -7.47 -17.11 -8.84
C LYS A 63 -8.11 -18.04 -9.89
N PRO A 64 -7.42 -19.07 -10.45
CA PRO A 64 -8.05 -19.96 -11.43
C PRO A 64 -9.23 -20.73 -10.86
N TYR A 65 -9.10 -21.29 -9.65
CA TYR A 65 -10.13 -22.10 -9.01
C TYR A 65 -11.30 -21.27 -8.47
N TYR A 66 -11.01 -20.05 -8.02
CA TYR A 66 -11.99 -19.12 -7.48
C TYR A 66 -12.93 -18.59 -8.59
N LEU A 67 -12.39 -18.33 -9.79
CA LEU A 67 -13.17 -17.81 -10.91
C LEU A 67 -13.93 -18.88 -11.69
N GLN A 68 -13.61 -20.17 -11.51
CA GLN A 68 -14.33 -21.27 -12.16
C GLN A 68 -15.84 -21.26 -11.84
N VAL A 69 -16.65 -21.62 -12.84
CA VAL A 69 -18.11 -21.77 -12.72
C VAL A 69 -18.41 -23.07 -11.99
N ASN A 70 -19.35 -23.04 -11.04
CA ASN A 70 -19.88 -24.24 -10.42
C ASN A 70 -21.03 -24.75 -11.27
N ASP A 71 -20.73 -25.38 -12.41
CA ASP A 71 -21.76 -26.12 -13.15
C ASP A 71 -21.92 -27.49 -12.50
N GLU A 72 -23.13 -27.81 -12.03
CA GLU A 72 -23.44 -29.14 -11.51
C GLU A 72 -23.24 -30.24 -12.56
N PHE A 73 -23.39 -29.91 -13.84
CA PHE A 73 -23.08 -30.81 -14.96
C PHE A 73 -21.59 -31.12 -15.14
N SER A 74 -20.69 -30.40 -14.47
CA SER A 74 -19.25 -30.66 -14.53
C SER A 74 -18.79 -31.77 -13.56
N LYS A 75 -19.65 -32.21 -12.64
CA LYS A 75 -19.31 -33.27 -11.65
C LYS A 75 -19.02 -34.63 -12.29
N THR A 76 -19.45 -34.86 -13.54
CA THR A 76 -19.25 -36.12 -14.29
C THR A 76 -17.95 -36.19 -15.08
N ARG A 77 -17.19 -35.09 -15.20
CA ARG A 77 -15.92 -35.08 -15.95
C ARG A 77 -14.76 -34.66 -15.04
N THR A 78 -14.02 -35.67 -14.59
CA THR A 78 -12.62 -35.60 -14.13
C THR A 78 -12.34 -35.00 -12.75
N ASN A 79 -11.33 -35.56 -12.07
CA ASN A 79 -10.74 -35.14 -10.79
C ASN A 79 -10.03 -33.76 -10.87
N SER A 80 -10.64 -32.75 -11.49
CA SER A 80 -10.15 -31.38 -11.41
C SER A 80 -10.54 -30.81 -10.05
N SER A 81 -9.55 -30.34 -9.28
CA SER A 81 -9.73 -29.66 -8.00
C SER A 81 -10.61 -28.43 -8.16
N HIS A 82 -11.91 -28.60 -7.99
CA HIS A 82 -12.90 -27.54 -8.11
C HIS A 82 -13.26 -27.06 -6.71
N LEU A 83 -13.30 -25.73 -6.53
CA LEU A 83 -13.74 -25.15 -5.26
C LEU A 83 -15.26 -25.06 -5.24
N SER A 84 -15.88 -25.71 -4.25
CA SER A 84 -17.29 -25.54 -3.92
C SER A 84 -17.62 -24.07 -3.62
N LEU A 85 -18.89 -23.71 -3.76
CA LEU A 85 -19.36 -22.35 -3.47
C LEU A 85 -19.10 -21.99 -1.99
N GLU A 86 -19.24 -22.99 -1.11
CA GLU A 86 -18.94 -22.84 0.32
C GLU A 86 -17.45 -22.66 0.60
N GLU A 87 -16.59 -23.37 -0.14
CA GLU A 87 -15.13 -23.21 -0.02
C GLU A 87 -14.68 -21.84 -0.51
N LYS A 88 -15.31 -21.32 -1.58
CA LYS A 88 -15.06 -19.96 -2.07
C LYS A 88 -15.47 -18.91 -1.03
N ASN A 89 -16.63 -19.08 -0.39
CA ASN A 89 -17.07 -18.21 0.71
C ASN A 89 -16.13 -18.27 1.91
N ARG A 90 -15.62 -19.46 2.25
CA ARG A 90 -14.62 -19.63 3.30
C ARG A 90 -13.32 -18.90 2.98
N ILE A 91 -12.88 -18.94 1.73
CA ILE A 91 -11.70 -18.18 1.28
C ILE A 91 -11.92 -16.68 1.44
N ASP A 92 -13.12 -16.18 1.14
CA ASP A 92 -13.45 -14.76 1.33
C ASP A 92 -13.36 -14.35 2.80
N GLU A 93 -13.90 -15.16 3.72
CA GLU A 93 -13.82 -14.91 5.17
C GLU A 93 -12.38 -15.01 5.70
N GLU A 94 -11.63 -16.05 5.29
CA GLU A 94 -10.24 -16.21 5.69
C GLU A 94 -9.36 -15.06 5.18
N PHE A 95 -9.60 -14.59 3.96
CA PHE A 95 -8.92 -13.43 3.39
C PHE A 95 -9.25 -12.16 4.17
N LYS A 96 -10.54 -11.93 4.44
CA LYS A 96 -11.03 -10.79 5.24
C LYS A 96 -10.36 -10.74 6.62
N ILE A 97 -10.29 -11.86 7.32
CA ILE A 97 -9.64 -11.94 8.63
C ILE A 97 -8.14 -11.63 8.52
N LYS A 98 -7.43 -12.24 7.55
CA LYS A 98 -5.99 -12.02 7.35
C LYS A 98 -5.68 -10.57 7.01
N ILE A 99 -6.45 -9.95 6.13
CA ILE A 99 -6.21 -8.54 5.76
C ILE A 99 -6.52 -7.60 6.93
N GLN A 100 -7.57 -7.88 7.71
CA GLN A 100 -7.87 -7.14 8.93
C GLN A 100 -6.73 -7.24 9.94
N GLN A 101 -6.14 -8.42 10.15
CA GLN A 101 -4.98 -8.58 11.04
C GLN A 101 -3.76 -7.79 10.56
N VAL A 102 -3.47 -7.79 9.26
CA VAL A 102 -2.38 -6.99 8.67
C VAL A 102 -2.63 -5.51 8.93
N PHE A 103 -3.86 -5.06 8.73
CA PHE A 103 -4.24 -3.67 8.92
C PHE A 103 -4.21 -3.22 10.37
N GLU A 104 -4.70 -4.03 11.31
CA GLU A 104 -4.60 -3.76 12.74
C GLU A 104 -3.14 -3.70 13.21
N LYS A 105 -2.30 -4.63 12.73
CA LYS A 105 -0.86 -4.58 13.03
C LYS A 105 -0.19 -3.34 12.45
N LEU A 106 -0.59 -2.90 11.26
CA LEU A 106 -0.11 -1.65 10.65
C LEU A 106 -0.54 -0.43 11.48
N LYS A 107 -1.81 -0.35 11.90
CA LYS A 107 -2.33 0.69 12.82
C LYS A 107 -1.58 0.70 14.15
N PHE A 108 -1.26 -0.46 14.70
CA PHE A 108 -0.49 -0.59 15.95
C PHE A 108 0.94 -0.04 15.79
N LEU A 109 1.67 -0.47 14.75
CA LEU A 109 3.03 0.00 14.47
C LEU A 109 3.05 1.52 14.21
N GLN A 110 2.03 2.04 13.54
CA GLN A 110 1.84 3.47 13.31
C GLN A 110 1.60 4.23 14.62
N SER A 111 0.72 3.73 15.48
CA SER A 111 0.43 4.33 16.79
C SER A 111 1.67 4.32 17.70
N TYR A 112 2.48 3.27 17.63
CA TYR A 112 3.75 3.17 18.34
C TYR A 112 4.74 4.26 17.90
N GLN A 113 4.88 4.48 16.59
CA GLN A 113 5.72 5.55 16.07
C GLN A 113 5.19 6.93 16.46
N ARG A 114 3.88 7.17 16.35
CA ARG A 114 3.26 8.44 16.71
C ARG A 114 3.53 8.82 18.17
N LYS A 115 3.37 7.86 19.10
CA LYS A 115 3.67 8.09 20.52
C LYS A 115 5.13 8.42 20.76
N GLN A 116 6.06 7.85 19.99
CA GLN A 116 7.48 8.22 20.09
C GLN A 116 7.75 9.64 19.60
N THR A 117 7.16 10.03 18.46
CA THR A 117 7.31 11.39 17.94
C THR A 117 6.73 12.41 18.91
N GLU A 118 5.53 12.17 19.47
CA GLU A 118 4.90 13.05 20.45
C GLU A 118 5.64 13.10 21.80
N ALA A 119 6.29 12.01 22.22
CA ALA A 119 7.09 11.98 23.45
C ALA A 119 8.46 12.65 23.33
N THR A 120 8.98 12.77 22.11
CA THR A 120 10.29 13.40 21.82
C THR A 120 10.17 14.90 21.57
N GLU A 121 8.94 15.44 21.44
CA GLU A 121 8.72 16.89 21.37
C GLU A 121 8.84 17.54 22.76
N PRO A 122 9.83 18.43 23.00
CA PRO A 122 9.82 19.25 24.19
C PRO A 122 8.63 20.21 24.12
N LYS A 123 7.83 20.26 25.21
CA LYS A 123 6.65 21.12 25.43
C LYS A 123 6.96 22.63 25.45
N GLN A 124 7.76 23.16 24.53
CA GLN A 124 7.98 24.60 24.39
C GLN A 124 7.20 25.14 23.21
N LYS A 125 6.08 25.79 23.53
CA LYS A 125 5.35 26.70 22.66
C LYS A 125 6.26 27.88 22.26
N LYS A 126 7.06 27.69 21.23
CA LYS A 126 7.63 28.74 20.36
C LYS A 126 7.70 28.13 18.97
N GLY A 127 7.18 28.84 17.98
CA GLY A 127 6.82 28.31 16.66
C GLY A 127 7.77 27.25 16.13
N PHE A 128 7.21 26.11 15.75
CA PHE A 128 7.85 24.93 15.16
C PHE A 128 8.85 25.26 14.02
N ILE A 129 8.67 26.44 13.41
CA ILE A 129 9.46 26.98 12.30
C ILE A 129 10.79 27.60 12.79
N SER A 130 10.86 28.10 14.03
CA SER A 130 12.09 28.73 14.58
C SER A 130 13.12 27.72 15.07
N SER A 131 12.73 26.48 15.39
CA SER A 131 13.66 25.40 15.76
C SER A 131 14.20 24.64 14.54
N LEU A 132 13.56 24.78 13.37
CA LEU A 132 14.01 24.18 12.11
C LEU A 132 15.11 25.00 11.42
N PHE A 133 15.10 26.34 11.56
CA PHE A 133 16.14 27.23 10.99
C PHE A 133 17.41 27.35 11.86
N GLY A 134 17.49 26.63 12.99
CA GLY A 134 18.56 26.73 13.98
C GLY A 134 19.51 25.52 14.02
N ILE A 135 19.90 24.94 12.88
CA ILE A 135 20.83 23.79 12.82
C ILE A 135 22.30 24.24 13.01
N GLY A 136 22.51 25.32 13.76
CA GLY A 136 23.79 25.58 14.40
C GLY A 136 23.93 24.84 15.73
N ASP A 137 22.81 24.42 16.34
CA ASP A 137 22.74 24.03 17.76
C ASP A 137 22.00 22.70 18.02
N MET A 138 21.66 21.95 16.96
CA MET A 138 20.96 20.67 17.09
C MET A 138 21.93 19.55 17.48
N SER A 139 21.71 18.92 18.64
CA SER A 139 22.60 17.86 19.14
C SER A 139 22.58 16.65 18.20
N PRO A 140 23.69 15.88 18.07
CA PRO A 140 23.77 14.69 17.22
C PRO A 140 22.67 13.64 17.51
N GLU A 141 22.15 13.64 18.73
CA GLU A 141 21.03 12.83 19.20
C GLU A 141 19.70 13.16 18.48
N GLN A 142 19.38 14.44 18.33
CA GLN A 142 18.13 14.88 17.72
C GLN A 142 18.10 14.55 16.22
N LEU A 143 19.24 14.72 15.53
CA LEU A 143 19.38 14.33 14.12
C LEU A 143 19.18 12.82 13.91
N TYR A 144 19.68 11.99 14.83
CA TYR A 144 19.49 10.54 14.77
C TYR A 144 18.01 10.15 14.90
N PHE A 145 17.30 10.71 15.89
CA PHE A 145 15.87 10.42 16.09
C PHE A 145 15.01 10.88 14.91
N VAL A 146 15.29 12.06 14.35
CA VAL A 146 14.60 12.57 13.16
C VAL A 146 14.83 11.64 11.97
N THR A 147 16.08 11.26 11.70
CA THR A 147 16.42 10.37 10.58
C THR A 147 15.73 9.00 10.71
N ILE A 148 15.70 8.43 11.92
CA ILE A 148 15.01 7.16 12.18
C ILE A 148 13.51 7.30 12.02
N ALA A 149 12.91 8.38 12.52
CA ALA A 149 11.49 8.63 12.36
C ALA A 149 11.12 8.70 10.87
N THR A 150 11.89 9.44 10.07
CA THR A 150 11.70 9.53 8.61
C THR A 150 11.81 8.15 7.96
N HIS A 151 12.85 7.39 8.27
CA HIS A 151 13.03 6.04 7.71
C HIS A 151 11.88 5.11 8.09
N ARG A 152 11.48 5.04 9.37
CA ARG A 152 10.38 4.19 9.83
C ARG A 152 9.05 4.54 9.17
N THR A 153 8.76 5.83 8.96
CA THR A 153 7.57 6.24 8.22
C THR A 153 7.62 5.75 6.78
N SER A 154 8.75 5.91 6.09
CA SER A 154 8.87 5.47 4.70
C SER A 154 8.59 3.97 4.55
N VAL A 155 9.04 3.16 5.51
CA VAL A 155 8.74 1.73 5.59
C VAL A 155 7.25 1.48 5.79
N LEU A 156 6.59 2.18 6.72
CA LEU A 156 5.15 2.03 6.93
C LEU A 156 4.33 2.42 5.70
N LYS A 157 4.71 3.51 5.02
CA LYS A 157 4.09 3.95 3.76
C LYS A 157 4.19 2.85 2.70
N PHE A 158 5.38 2.29 2.50
CA PHE A 158 5.59 1.19 1.57
C PHE A 158 4.77 -0.06 1.92
N LEU A 159 4.73 -0.45 3.20
CA LEU A 159 3.93 -1.60 3.64
C LEU A 159 2.44 -1.38 3.43
N HIS A 160 1.96 -0.17 3.69
CA HIS A 160 0.58 0.21 3.45
C HIS A 160 0.22 0.16 1.97
N GLU A 161 1.04 0.78 1.10
CA GLU A 161 0.83 0.75 -0.36
C GLU A 161 0.81 -0.69 -0.88
N THR A 162 1.70 -1.54 -0.36
CA THR A 162 1.72 -2.97 -0.67
C THR A 162 0.45 -3.67 -0.21
N ALA A 163 -0.01 -3.44 1.02
CA ALA A 163 -1.24 -4.03 1.54
C ALA A 163 -2.46 -3.62 0.71
N THR A 164 -2.58 -2.34 0.36
CA THR A 164 -3.63 -1.80 -0.51
C THR A 164 -3.59 -2.44 -1.90
N THR A 165 -2.40 -2.66 -2.47
CA THR A 165 -2.24 -3.35 -3.76
C THR A 165 -2.75 -4.80 -3.69
N VAL A 166 -2.42 -5.53 -2.62
CA VAL A 166 -2.90 -6.90 -2.41
C VAL A 166 -4.42 -6.93 -2.24
N SER A 167 -5.00 -6.02 -1.46
CA SER A 167 -6.45 -5.89 -1.29
C SER A 167 -7.17 -5.61 -2.61
N LYS A 168 -6.67 -4.65 -3.42
CA LYS A 168 -7.21 -4.35 -4.75
C LYS A 168 -7.14 -5.55 -5.70
N SER A 169 -6.06 -6.34 -5.62
CA SER A 169 -5.94 -7.55 -6.43
C SER A 169 -7.02 -8.58 -6.08
N PHE A 170 -7.32 -8.75 -4.79
CA PHE A 170 -8.39 -9.65 -4.35
C PHE A 170 -9.78 -9.10 -4.71
N GLU A 171 -10.02 -7.81 -4.46
CA GLU A 171 -11.26 -7.12 -4.82
C GLU A 171 -11.60 -7.29 -6.31
N SER A 172 -10.61 -7.17 -7.19
CA SER A 172 -10.79 -7.37 -8.63
C SER A 172 -11.33 -8.76 -8.97
N ILE A 173 -10.85 -9.79 -8.28
CA ILE A 173 -11.29 -11.18 -8.47
C ILE A 173 -12.68 -11.38 -7.86
N GLN A 174 -12.94 -10.81 -6.68
CA GLN A 174 -14.24 -10.84 -6.01
C GLN A 174 -15.33 -10.15 -6.85
N ARG A 175 -15.03 -8.99 -7.44
CA ARG A 175 -15.93 -8.24 -8.36
C ARG A 175 -16.34 -9.11 -9.54
N LYS A 176 -15.40 -9.82 -10.14
CA LYS A 176 -15.65 -10.71 -11.29
C LYS A 176 -16.58 -11.85 -10.91
N ARG A 177 -16.35 -12.47 -9.74
CA ARG A 177 -17.23 -13.52 -9.22
C ARG A 177 -18.64 -12.98 -8.93
N TYR A 178 -18.75 -11.84 -8.25
CA TYR A 178 -20.03 -11.21 -7.95
C TYR A 178 -20.83 -10.90 -9.21
N ASN A 179 -20.21 -10.25 -10.21
CA ASN A 179 -20.88 -9.94 -11.47
C ASN A 179 -21.35 -11.20 -12.20
N ARG A 180 -20.53 -12.26 -12.18
CA ARG A 180 -20.87 -13.55 -12.78
C ARG A 180 -22.03 -14.23 -12.06
N GLU A 181 -21.99 -14.32 -10.74
CA GLU A 181 -23.07 -14.94 -9.96
C GLU A 181 -24.37 -14.15 -10.06
N LYS A 182 -24.29 -12.82 -10.12
CA LYS A 182 -25.46 -11.96 -10.39
C LYS A 182 -26.04 -12.22 -11.77
N GLN A 183 -25.21 -12.28 -12.82
CA GLN A 183 -25.67 -12.59 -14.18
C GLN A 183 -26.28 -13.98 -14.26
N LEU A 184 -25.64 -14.98 -13.68
CA LEU A 184 -26.19 -16.34 -13.60
C LEU A 184 -27.52 -16.35 -12.87
N SER A 185 -27.63 -15.67 -11.73
CA SER A 185 -28.90 -15.57 -11.00
C SER A 185 -30.01 -14.95 -11.85
N LEU A 186 -29.72 -13.87 -12.60
CA LEU A 186 -30.69 -13.19 -13.47
C LEU A 186 -31.11 -14.05 -14.68
N LEU A 187 -30.18 -14.70 -15.36
CA LEU A 187 -30.47 -15.62 -16.48
C LEU A 187 -31.35 -16.79 -16.03
N ASN A 188 -31.16 -17.23 -14.79
CA ASN A 188 -31.96 -18.29 -14.19
C ASN A 188 -33.38 -17.85 -13.81
N PHE A 189 -33.69 -16.55 -13.77
CA PHE A 189 -35.06 -16.03 -13.66
C PHE A 189 -35.70 -15.87 -15.04
N GLN A 190 -34.91 -15.41 -16.02
CA GLN A 190 -35.41 -15.15 -17.37
C GLN A 190 -35.85 -16.42 -18.10
N ASN A 191 -35.13 -17.54 -17.91
CA ASN A 191 -35.59 -18.84 -18.43
C ASN A 191 -36.87 -19.36 -17.76
N ILE A 192 -37.19 -18.92 -16.53
CA ILE A 192 -38.46 -19.29 -15.86
C ILE A 192 -39.59 -18.42 -16.42
N ASP A 193 -39.34 -17.15 -16.72
CA ASP A 193 -40.34 -16.26 -17.32
C ASP A 193 -40.65 -16.64 -18.78
N ASP A 194 -39.68 -17.11 -19.57
CA ASP A 194 -39.93 -17.60 -20.94
C ASP A 194 -40.73 -18.91 -20.96
N ASP A 195 -40.50 -19.83 -20.00
CA ASP A 195 -41.23 -21.11 -19.86
C ASP A 195 -42.67 -20.91 -19.33
N LEU A 196 -42.93 -19.77 -18.67
CA LEU A 196 -44.28 -19.37 -18.25
C LEU A 196 -45.05 -18.58 -19.32
N ASN A 197 -44.40 -18.22 -20.44
CA ASN A 197 -45.00 -17.52 -21.57
C ASN A 197 -45.03 -18.35 -22.87
N GLU A 198 -44.73 -19.67 -22.82
CA GLU A 198 -44.99 -20.60 -23.92
C GLU A 198 -46.50 -20.91 -24.06
N ASP A 199 -47.25 -19.88 -24.45
CA ASP A 199 -48.48 -20.00 -25.26
C ASP A 199 -48.26 -19.17 -26.54
N GLY A 200 -47.15 -19.47 -27.25
CA GLY A 200 -46.66 -18.67 -28.35
C GLY A 200 -45.68 -19.42 -29.28
N ASP A 201 -46.23 -20.32 -30.09
CA ASP A 201 -45.74 -20.78 -31.40
C ASP A 201 -44.23 -20.73 -31.72
N PRO A 202 -43.54 -21.89 -31.76
CA PRO A 202 -42.21 -22.01 -32.36
C PRO A 202 -42.24 -22.50 -33.82
N PHE A 203 -43.29 -22.20 -34.61
CA PHE A 203 -43.37 -22.67 -36.00
C PHE A 203 -43.86 -21.64 -37.02
N GLN A 204 -43.13 -20.52 -37.15
CA GLN A 204 -43.05 -19.82 -38.43
C GLN A 204 -42.12 -20.59 -39.37
N ASN A 205 -42.59 -21.71 -39.92
CA ASN A 205 -42.04 -22.21 -41.17
C ASN A 205 -43.10 -22.92 -42.00
N THR A 206 -43.52 -22.21 -43.05
CA THR A 206 -43.92 -22.74 -44.36
C THR A 206 -44.82 -23.98 -44.32
N TYR A 207 -46.13 -23.79 -44.43
CA TYR A 207 -46.99 -24.43 -45.43
C TYR A 207 -48.38 -23.78 -45.35
N GLN A 208 -48.81 -23.18 -46.45
CA GLN A 208 -50.20 -22.81 -46.67
C GLN A 208 -51.07 -24.07 -46.60
N ILE A 209 -52.06 -24.08 -45.72
CA ILE A 209 -53.21 -24.96 -45.86
C ILE A 209 -54.45 -24.09 -45.77
N ASP A 210 -55.21 -24.13 -46.86
CA ASP A 210 -56.48 -23.43 -47.09
C ASP A 210 -57.46 -23.61 -45.94
N LEU A 211 -58.10 -22.50 -45.57
CA LEU A 211 -59.29 -22.47 -44.73
C LEU A 211 -60.45 -23.06 -45.53
N ILE A 212 -60.81 -24.31 -45.24
CA ILE A 212 -62.16 -24.81 -45.48
C ILE A 212 -62.86 -24.87 -44.13
N GLU A 213 -63.74 -23.90 -43.96
CA GLU A 213 -64.77 -23.82 -42.93
C GLU A 213 -65.81 -24.90 -43.22
N ASP A 214 -65.92 -25.91 -42.35
CA ASP A 214 -67.13 -26.74 -42.28
C ASP A 214 -67.31 -27.36 -40.89
N GLU A 215 -68.52 -27.20 -40.35
CA GLU A 215 -68.99 -27.70 -39.06
C GLU A 215 -68.86 -29.22 -38.93
N SER A 216 -68.46 -29.71 -37.74
CA SER A 216 -69.21 -30.78 -37.03
C SER A 216 -68.58 -31.16 -35.68
N THR A 217 -69.34 -30.90 -34.64
CA THR A 217 -69.53 -31.68 -33.40
C THR A 217 -68.63 -32.88 -33.10
N THR A 218 -68.12 -32.86 -31.86
CA THR A 218 -67.71 -34.01 -31.02
C THR A 218 -66.30 -34.55 -31.25
N SER A 219 -65.37 -34.23 -30.32
CA SER A 219 -64.43 -35.20 -29.71
C SER A 219 -63.63 -34.57 -28.56
N GLY A 220 -63.84 -35.11 -27.35
CA GLY A 220 -62.87 -35.31 -26.25
C GLY A 220 -62.13 -34.08 -25.70
N GLN A 221 -62.43 -33.52 -24.53
CA GLN A 221 -62.22 -34.14 -23.21
C GLN A 221 -60.87 -34.88 -23.06
N ASP A 222 -59.79 -34.43 -23.69
CA ASP A 222 -58.42 -34.92 -23.43
C ASP A 222 -57.44 -33.78 -23.10
N PHE A 223 -57.91 -32.76 -22.37
CA PHE A 223 -57.00 -31.85 -21.65
C PHE A 223 -56.64 -32.56 -20.34
N PHE A 224 -55.61 -33.39 -20.40
CA PHE A 224 -55.11 -34.20 -19.29
C PHE A 224 -55.01 -33.37 -18.01
N GLN A 225 -55.91 -33.68 -17.11
CA GLN A 225 -55.91 -33.27 -15.72
C GLN A 225 -54.68 -33.94 -15.09
N LEU A 226 -53.61 -33.15 -14.84
CA LEU A 226 -52.40 -33.59 -14.13
C LEU A 226 -52.81 -34.49 -12.96
N SER A 227 -52.22 -35.70 -12.88
CA SER A 227 -52.46 -36.61 -11.75
C SER A 227 -52.22 -35.85 -10.45
N GLN A 228 -53.08 -36.03 -9.44
CA GLN A 228 -52.94 -35.38 -8.14
C GLN A 228 -51.55 -35.62 -7.51
N GLU A 229 -50.91 -36.73 -7.87
CA GLU A 229 -49.53 -37.10 -7.51
C GLU A 229 -48.48 -36.29 -8.29
N GLN A 230 -48.65 -36.08 -9.59
CA GLN A 230 -47.76 -35.24 -10.41
C GLN A 230 -47.83 -33.77 -10.00
N LEU A 231 -49.01 -33.27 -9.60
CA LEU A 231 -49.15 -31.91 -9.08
C LEU A 231 -48.45 -31.74 -7.72
N GLN A 232 -48.41 -32.80 -6.90
CA GLN A 232 -47.70 -32.79 -5.63
C GLN A 232 -46.18 -32.82 -5.84
N GLU A 233 -45.70 -33.65 -6.76
CA GLU A 233 -44.28 -33.70 -7.16
C GLU A 233 -43.81 -32.36 -7.74
N LEU A 234 -44.60 -31.75 -8.63
CA LEU A 234 -44.28 -30.45 -9.22
C LEU A 234 -44.26 -29.32 -8.18
N LYS A 235 -45.15 -29.36 -7.18
CA LYS A 235 -45.11 -28.42 -6.04
C LYS A 235 -43.85 -28.61 -5.19
N GLU A 236 -43.45 -29.85 -4.95
CA GLU A 236 -42.24 -30.17 -4.19
C GLU A 236 -40.98 -29.73 -4.95
N GLU A 237 -40.91 -29.98 -6.26
CA GLU A 237 -39.82 -29.52 -7.13
C GLU A 237 -39.74 -27.99 -7.18
N ASN A 238 -40.89 -27.31 -7.29
CA ASN A 238 -40.92 -25.85 -7.28
C ASN A 238 -40.43 -25.28 -5.94
N GLN A 239 -40.81 -25.91 -4.83
CA GLN A 239 -40.34 -25.53 -3.50
C GLN A 239 -38.83 -25.76 -3.34
N GLU A 240 -38.30 -26.90 -3.80
CA GLU A 240 -36.86 -27.19 -3.79
C GLU A 240 -36.08 -26.17 -4.64
N LEU A 241 -36.62 -25.82 -5.81
CA LEU A 241 -36.04 -24.81 -6.69
C LEU A 241 -36.01 -23.44 -6.00
N LEU A 242 -37.11 -23.02 -5.36
CA LEU A 242 -37.17 -21.77 -4.60
C LEU A 242 -36.16 -21.74 -3.44
N ASP A 243 -36.02 -22.83 -2.71
CA ASP A 243 -35.06 -22.94 -1.61
C ASP A 243 -33.62 -22.84 -2.12
N ARG A 244 -33.31 -23.52 -3.24
CA ARG A 244 -32.01 -23.41 -3.90
C ARG A 244 -31.71 -21.99 -4.37
N LYS A 245 -32.68 -21.29 -4.97
CA LYS A 245 -32.52 -19.89 -5.41
C LYS A 245 -32.31 -18.96 -4.24
N THR A 246 -33.10 -19.11 -3.18
CA THR A 246 -32.97 -18.34 -1.94
C THR A 246 -31.57 -18.52 -1.34
N ASN A 247 -31.05 -19.75 -1.34
CA ASN A 247 -29.70 -20.03 -0.87
C ASN A 247 -28.61 -19.43 -1.78
N GLN A 248 -28.80 -19.42 -3.10
CA GLN A 248 -27.88 -18.75 -4.02
C GLN A 248 -27.85 -17.23 -3.79
N LEU A 249 -29.00 -16.60 -3.62
CA LEU A 249 -29.10 -15.15 -3.35
C LEU A 249 -28.40 -14.76 -2.04
N LYS A 250 -28.63 -15.53 -0.96
CA LYS A 250 -27.93 -15.33 0.32
C LYS A 250 -26.41 -15.40 0.17
N GLN A 251 -25.91 -16.29 -0.69
CA GLN A 251 -24.48 -16.42 -0.93
C GLN A 251 -23.90 -15.25 -1.72
N VAL A 252 -24.62 -14.76 -2.74
CA VAL A 252 -24.24 -13.55 -3.50
C VAL A 252 -24.27 -12.31 -2.59
N GLU A 253 -25.26 -12.20 -1.71
CA GLU A 253 -25.35 -11.12 -0.73
C GLU A 253 -24.18 -11.16 0.26
N LYS A 254 -23.84 -12.35 0.78
CA LYS A 254 -22.66 -12.52 1.65
C LYS A 254 -21.37 -12.11 0.95
N LEU A 255 -21.20 -12.51 -0.31
CA LEU A 255 -20.05 -12.11 -1.14
C LEU A 255 -19.99 -10.59 -1.30
N HIS A 256 -21.12 -9.94 -1.58
CA HIS A 256 -21.22 -8.49 -1.69
C HIS A 256 -20.88 -7.78 -0.37
N HIS A 257 -21.38 -8.29 0.75
CA HIS A 257 -21.09 -7.72 2.07
C HIS A 257 -19.59 -7.80 2.41
N SER A 258 -18.99 -9.00 2.26
CA SER A 258 -17.55 -9.21 2.45
C SER A 258 -16.71 -8.27 1.56
N MET A 259 -17.14 -8.09 0.31
CA MET A 259 -16.49 -7.17 -0.63
C MET A 259 -16.54 -5.71 -0.16
N VAL A 260 -17.71 -5.23 0.25
CA VAL A 260 -17.90 -3.86 0.75
C VAL A 260 -17.09 -3.63 2.02
N ASP A 261 -17.01 -4.61 2.92
CA ASP A 261 -16.19 -4.51 4.13
C ASP A 261 -14.70 -4.34 3.80
N ILE A 262 -14.17 -5.10 2.84
CA ILE A 262 -12.77 -4.97 2.40
C ILE A 262 -12.52 -3.57 1.81
N ILE A 263 -13.44 -3.05 1.01
CA ILE A 263 -13.35 -1.69 0.44
C ILE A 263 -13.38 -0.63 1.55
N ASN A 264 -14.26 -0.79 2.54
CA ASN A 264 -14.36 0.12 3.68
C ASN A 264 -13.05 0.11 4.51
N LEU A 265 -12.51 -1.06 4.81
CA LEU A 265 -11.22 -1.21 5.48
C LEU A 265 -10.10 -0.53 4.68
N GLN A 266 -10.05 -0.74 3.36
CA GLN A 266 -9.05 -0.09 2.51
C GLN A 266 -9.20 1.43 2.51
N SER A 267 -10.44 1.94 2.46
CA SER A 267 -10.73 3.37 2.48
C SER A 267 -10.31 4.00 3.81
N GLU A 268 -10.69 3.40 4.94
CA GLU A 268 -10.30 3.87 6.29
C GLU A 268 -8.78 4.02 6.40
N ILE A 269 -8.02 3.07 5.86
CA ILE A 269 -6.58 3.09 6.04
C ILE A 269 -5.91 3.99 5.00
N SER A 270 -6.50 4.15 3.81
CA SER A 270 -6.05 5.13 2.82
C SER A 270 -6.18 6.56 3.34
N THR A 271 -7.28 6.88 4.04
CA THR A 271 -7.45 8.20 4.68
C THR A 271 -6.46 8.40 5.83
N HIS A 272 -6.21 7.37 6.64
CA HIS A 272 -5.16 7.40 7.66
C HIS A 272 -3.77 7.61 7.07
N LEU A 273 -3.42 6.94 5.96
CA LEU A 273 -2.17 7.17 5.26
C LEU A 273 -2.10 8.58 4.73
N GLN A 274 -3.13 9.08 4.05
CA GLN A 274 -3.08 10.41 3.43
C GLN A 274 -2.80 11.49 4.48
N THR A 275 -3.53 11.45 5.59
CA THR A 275 -3.34 12.36 6.72
C THR A 275 -1.91 12.28 7.29
N GLN A 276 -1.32 11.08 7.34
CA GLN A 276 0.03 10.88 7.87
C GLN A 276 1.13 11.22 6.85
N SER A 277 0.92 10.90 5.58
CA SER A 277 1.81 11.18 4.44
C SER A 277 1.96 12.69 4.27
N GLU A 278 0.90 13.48 4.41
CA GLU A 278 1.00 14.95 4.38
C GLU A 278 1.92 15.48 5.49
N GLN A 279 1.78 15.00 6.73
CA GLN A 279 2.65 15.41 7.84
C GLN A 279 4.12 15.04 7.64
N ILE A 280 4.39 13.89 7.01
CA ILE A 280 5.77 13.43 6.76
C ILE A 280 6.36 13.97 5.46
N ASN A 281 5.58 14.19 4.40
CA ASN A 281 6.10 14.85 3.20
C ASN A 281 6.57 16.26 3.55
N LEU A 282 5.85 16.96 4.42
CA LEU A 282 6.34 18.21 5.01
C LEU A 282 7.67 18.00 5.76
N LEU A 283 7.82 16.93 6.56
CA LEU A 283 9.09 16.64 7.25
C LEU A 283 10.25 16.34 6.28
N ILE A 284 10.00 15.58 5.22
CA ILE A 284 10.99 15.19 4.20
C ILE A 284 11.40 16.39 3.34
N GLU A 285 10.44 17.18 2.87
CA GLU A 285 10.69 18.39 2.09
C GLU A 285 11.50 19.41 2.92
N ASN A 286 11.20 19.52 4.21
CA ASN A 286 12.00 20.33 5.14
C ASN A 286 13.40 19.74 5.38
N GLN A 287 13.60 18.42 5.34
CA GLN A 287 14.92 17.78 5.50
C GLN A 287 15.85 18.08 4.32
N ASP A 288 15.34 18.04 3.08
CA ASP A 288 16.11 18.39 1.88
C ASP A 288 16.50 19.88 1.88
N GLN A 289 15.59 20.74 2.34
CA GLN A 289 15.87 22.16 2.52
C GLN A 289 16.94 22.39 3.58
N VAL A 290 16.86 21.65 4.68
CA VAL A 290 17.86 21.64 5.75
C VAL A 290 19.24 21.19 5.25
N ASP A 291 19.35 20.12 4.45
CA ASP A 291 20.64 19.68 3.91
C ASP A 291 21.26 20.74 2.99
N GLN A 292 20.42 21.38 2.16
CA GLN A 292 20.84 22.50 1.32
C GLN A 292 21.31 23.70 2.15
N ASP A 293 20.59 24.04 3.22
CA ASP A 293 20.93 25.13 4.13
C ASP A 293 22.19 24.83 4.95
N LEU A 294 22.40 23.58 5.35
CA LEU A 294 23.61 23.15 6.07
C LEU A 294 24.83 23.19 5.14
N ARG A 295 24.67 22.73 3.89
CA ARG A 295 25.72 22.78 2.88
C ARG A 295 26.10 24.22 2.52
N SER A 296 25.12 25.11 2.39
CA SER A 296 25.34 26.54 2.13
C SER A 296 25.90 27.27 3.36
N GLY A 297 25.46 26.91 4.56
CA GLY A 297 25.96 27.41 5.84
C GLY A 297 27.43 27.04 6.07
N ASN A 298 27.82 25.79 5.83
CA ASN A 298 29.22 25.35 5.91
C ASN A 298 30.08 26.05 4.86
N GLN A 299 29.55 26.25 3.64
CA GLN A 299 30.23 27.05 2.62
C GLN A 299 30.43 28.51 3.08
N THR A 300 29.45 29.07 3.78
CA THR A 300 29.51 30.44 4.32
C THR A 300 30.50 30.54 5.48
N LEU A 301 30.55 29.55 6.37
CA LEU A 301 31.56 29.45 7.43
C LEU A 301 32.97 29.35 6.85
N ARG A 302 33.20 28.51 5.82
CA ARG A 302 34.50 28.45 5.13
C ARG A 302 34.87 29.79 4.48
N LYS A 303 33.91 30.47 3.85
CA LYS A 303 34.11 31.81 3.27
C LYS A 303 34.40 32.85 4.36
N ALA A 304 33.73 32.79 5.51
CA ALA A 304 33.94 33.68 6.65
C ALA A 304 35.32 33.49 7.30
N THR A 305 35.76 32.24 7.48
CA THR A 305 37.12 31.92 7.96
C THR A 305 38.19 32.46 7.01
N HIS A 306 37.99 32.32 5.70
CA HIS A 306 38.91 32.87 4.70
C HIS A 306 38.88 34.41 4.68
N ARG A 307 37.71 35.02 4.92
CA ARG A 307 37.58 36.49 5.04
C ARG A 307 38.31 37.03 6.27
N ASN A 308 38.27 36.31 7.39
CA ASN A 308 39.01 36.67 8.60
C ASN A 308 40.54 36.63 8.36
N LYS A 309 41.04 35.57 7.71
CA LYS A 309 42.46 35.46 7.33
C LYS A 309 42.90 36.57 6.36
N ARG A 310 42.04 36.95 5.41
CA ARG A 310 42.30 38.05 4.47
C ARG A 310 42.32 39.42 5.15
N GLY A 311 41.40 39.66 6.09
CA GLY A 311 41.35 40.90 6.88
C GLY A 311 42.59 41.10 7.74
N SER A 312 43.07 40.05 8.40
CA SER A 312 44.32 40.09 9.17
C SER A 312 45.54 40.41 8.29
N ASN A 313 45.68 39.76 7.12
CA ASN A 313 46.77 40.05 6.19
C ASN A 313 46.72 41.51 5.67
N PHE A 314 45.52 42.06 5.46
CA PHE A 314 45.35 43.44 5.00
C PHE A 314 45.81 44.46 6.05
N ILE A 315 45.49 44.22 7.33
CA ILE A 315 45.94 45.07 8.44
C ILE A 315 47.47 45.06 8.55
N VAL A 316 48.09 43.88 8.45
CA VAL A 316 49.55 43.74 8.49
C VAL A 316 50.21 44.49 7.33
N THR A 317 49.64 44.38 6.12
CA THR A 317 50.15 45.08 4.93
C THR A 317 50.07 46.60 5.10
N ILE A 318 48.96 47.11 5.63
CA ILE A 318 48.81 48.54 5.93
C ILE A 318 49.85 48.99 6.97
N CYS A 319 50.04 48.25 8.06
CA CYS A 319 51.02 48.60 9.08
C CYS A 319 52.46 48.64 8.52
N VAL A 320 52.81 47.70 7.63
CA VAL A 320 54.12 47.69 6.98
C VAL A 320 54.28 48.89 6.05
N VAL A 321 53.30 49.18 5.20
CA VAL A 321 53.34 50.35 4.30
C VAL A 321 53.45 51.64 5.08
N LEU A 322 52.68 51.79 6.16
CA LEU A 322 52.69 52.98 7.01
C LEU A 322 54.04 53.12 7.75
N GLY A 323 54.61 52.01 8.21
CA GLY A 323 55.97 51.96 8.75
C GLY A 323 57.03 52.43 7.75
N PHE A 324 56.96 51.97 6.49
CA PHE A 324 57.86 52.44 5.43
C PHE A 324 57.66 53.92 5.10
N THR A 325 56.42 54.43 5.12
CA THR A 325 56.17 55.87 4.88
C THR A 325 56.77 56.74 5.97
N ILE A 326 56.74 56.30 7.24
CA ILE A 326 57.39 57.01 8.35
C ILE A 326 58.91 56.99 8.17
N LEU A 327 59.49 55.86 7.77
CA LEU A 327 60.93 55.73 7.55
C LEU A 327 61.43 56.67 6.43
N ILE A 328 60.68 56.78 5.33
CA ILE A 328 61.02 57.72 4.23
C ILE A 328 60.91 59.17 4.69
N LEU A 329 59.89 59.51 5.49
CA LEU A 329 59.73 60.86 6.05
C LEU A 329 60.90 61.23 6.95
N ASP A 330 61.33 60.33 7.82
CA ASP A 330 62.47 60.54 8.72
C ASP A 330 63.77 60.71 7.91
N TYR A 331 63.97 59.90 6.86
CA TYR A 331 65.10 60.01 5.95
C TYR A 331 65.15 61.33 5.15
N ILE A 332 64.02 62.00 4.94
CA ILE A 332 63.95 63.28 4.22
C ILE A 332 64.07 64.49 5.16
N VAL A 333 63.72 64.32 6.43
CA VAL A 333 63.75 65.36 7.46
C VAL A 333 65.13 65.46 8.13
N TRP A 334 65.94 64.40 8.07
CA TRP A 334 67.35 64.39 8.47
C TRP A 334 68.26 64.51 7.25
#